data_AF-A0A961TXH0-F1
#
_entry.id   AF-A0A961TXH0-F1
#
_cell.length_a   1.000
_cell.length_b   1.000
_cell.length_c   1.000
_cell.angle_alpha   90.00
_cell.angle_beta   90.00
_cell.angle_gamma   90.00
#
_symmetry.space_group_name_H-M   'P 1'
#
loop_
_entity.id
_entity.type
_entity.pdbx_description
1 polymer ?
#
loop_
_entity_poly.entity_id
_entity_poly.type
_entity_poly.pdbx_seq_one_letter_code
_entity_poly.pdbx_strand_id
1 'polypeptide(L)'
;MNAKIRRIVTIVEETLIEGGKSVQPPLRKVAAVAVIHNPHAGSYVEDLSDLVGVGEELGALLPGRAVEALGIAGDAVHSFGKAAAVGAEG
;
A
#
# COMPACT_ATOMS: atom_id res chain seq x y z
N MET A 1 3.20 15.33 -8.78
CA MET A 1 2.40 14.45 -7.93
C MET A 1 0.95 14.79 -8.21
N ASN A 2 0.35 14.04 -9.14
CA ASN A 2 -1.06 14.14 -9.52
C ASN A 2 -1.97 13.59 -8.41
N ALA A 3 -1.44 12.67 -7.58
CA ALA A 3 -2.17 12.13 -6.44
C ALA A 3 -2.48 13.21 -5.39
N LYS A 4 -3.77 13.51 -5.19
CA LYS A 4 -4.24 14.33 -4.05
C LYS A 4 -4.41 13.46 -2.81
N ILE A 5 -3.32 13.28 -2.06
CA ILE A 5 -3.25 12.41 -0.88
C ILE A 5 -3.78 13.15 0.35
N ARG A 6 -4.84 12.61 0.97
CA ARG A 6 -5.41 13.13 2.23
C ARG A 6 -4.65 12.61 3.44
N ARG A 7 -4.28 11.32 3.45
CA ARG A 7 -3.55 10.65 4.55
C ARG A 7 -2.73 9.47 4.02
N ILE A 8 -1.63 9.16 4.72
CA ILE A 8 -0.87 7.93 4.59
C ILE A 8 -0.87 7.21 5.94
N VAL A 9 -1.08 5.90 5.93
CA VAL A 9 -1.00 5.03 7.10
C VAL A 9 0.01 3.93 6.81
N THR A 10 0.91 3.67 7.75
CA THR A 10 1.82 2.52 7.72
C THR A 10 1.47 1.60 8.88
N ILE A 11 1.24 0.32 8.58
CA ILE A 11 0.94 -0.72 9.55
C ILE A 11 2.10 -1.69 9.55
N VAL A 12 2.62 -2.02 10.73
CA VAL A 12 3.65 -3.04 10.93
C VAL A 12 3.04 -4.13 11.81
N GLU A 13 3.05 -5.37 11.33
CA GLU A 13 2.62 -6.56 12.05
C GLU A 13 3.84 -7.45 12.30
N GLU A 14 3.97 -7.95 13.53
CA GLU A 14 4.94 -8.98 13.89
C GLU A 14 4.23 -10.20 14.46
N THR A 15 4.45 -11.36 13.83
CA THR A 15 3.96 -12.64 14.32
C THR A 15 5.05 -13.30 15.16
N LEU A 16 4.85 -13.33 16.49
CA LEU A 16 5.78 -13.94 17.45
C LEU A 16 5.51 -15.43 17.70
N ILE A 17 4.26 -15.86 17.52
CA ILE A 17 3.79 -17.24 17.73
C ILE A 17 2.79 -17.60 16.63
N GLU A 18 2.98 -18.74 15.99
CA GLU A 18 2.06 -19.27 14.98
C GLU A 18 1.98 -20.81 15.08
N GLY A 19 0.78 -21.38 14.96
CA GLY A 19 0.57 -22.82 15.16
C GLY A 19 1.00 -23.33 16.54
N GLY A 20 0.98 -22.47 17.56
CA GLY A 20 1.44 -22.78 18.92
C GLY A 20 2.96 -22.84 19.11
N LYS A 21 3.76 -22.45 18.11
CA LYS A 21 5.22 -22.43 18.18
C LYS A 21 5.77 -21.01 18.08
N SER A 22 6.87 -20.72 18.79
CA SER A 22 7.59 -19.45 18.65
C SER A 22 8.19 -19.33 17.24
N VAL A 23 8.05 -18.15 16.64
CA VAL A 23 8.63 -17.80 15.33
C VAL A 23 9.85 -16.91 15.57
N GLN A 24 11.03 -17.41 15.23
CA GLN A 24 12.31 -16.72 15.45
C GLN A 24 13.20 -16.76 14.19
N PRO A 25 13.55 -15.61 13.60
CA PRO A 25 13.06 -14.27 13.94
C PRO A 25 11.54 -14.14 13.67
N PRO A 26 10.82 -13.20 14.32
CA PRO A 26 9.41 -12.95 14.04
C PRO A 26 9.14 -12.73 12.55
N LEU A 27 8.03 -13.28 12.05
CA LEU A 27 7.55 -12.92 10.73
C LEU A 27 7.03 -11.48 10.78
N ARG A 28 7.47 -10.63 9.85
CA ARG A 28 7.04 -9.24 9.78
C ARG A 28 6.30 -8.97 8.48
N LYS A 29 5.19 -8.26 8.57
CA LYS A 29 4.43 -7.76 7.41
C LYS A 29 4.22 -6.27 7.56
N VAL A 30 4.32 -5.55 6.46
CA VAL A 30 4.08 -4.10 6.44
C VAL A 30 3.13 -3.74 5.31
N ALA A 31 2.18 -2.85 5.60
CA ALA A 31 1.32 -2.24 4.62
C ALA A 31 1.42 -0.71 4.72
N ALA A 32 1.80 -0.06 3.62
CA ALA A 32 1.69 1.39 3.45
C ALA A 32 0.47 1.70 2.59
N VAL A 33 -0.41 2.57 3.07
CA VAL A 33 -1.71 2.84 2.46
C VAL A 33 -1.88 4.35 2.29
N ALA A 34 -2.17 4.81 1.08
CA ALA A 34 -2.56 6.19 0.81
C ALA A 34 -4.08 6.28 0.61
N VAL A 35 -4.70 7.29 1.23
CA VAL A 35 -6.09 7.66 0.95
C VAL A 35 -6.08 8.88 0.05
N ILE A 36 -6.57 8.74 -1.17
CA ILE A 36 -6.56 9.77 -2.20
C ILE A 36 -7.98 10.23 -2.55
N HIS A 37 -8.08 11.42 -3.15
CA HIS A 37 -9.31 11.87 -3.80
C HIS A 37 -9.48 11.15 -5.15
N ASN A 38 -10.66 10.57 -5.39
CA ASN A 38 -11.08 10.06 -6.70
C ASN A 38 -11.73 11.21 -7.51
N PRO A 39 -11.12 11.68 -8.61
CA PRO A 39 -11.69 12.77 -9.42
C PRO A 39 -12.96 12.37 -10.19
N HIS A 40 -13.25 11.07 -10.31
CA HIS A 40 -14.39 10.55 -11.07
C HIS A 40 -15.55 10.06 -10.19
N ALA A 41 -15.47 10.23 -8.86
CA ALA A 41 -16.56 9.83 -7.97
C ALA A 41 -17.87 10.55 -8.34
N GLY A 42 -18.96 9.78 -8.44
CA GLY A 42 -20.29 10.24 -8.83
C GLY A 42 -20.48 10.43 -10.34
N SER A 43 -19.56 9.95 -11.18
CA SER A 43 -19.63 10.10 -12.63
C SER A 43 -19.13 8.87 -13.37
N TYR A 44 -19.75 8.56 -14.51
CA TYR A 44 -19.23 7.56 -15.44
C TYR A 44 -18.21 8.21 -16.37
N VAL A 45 -17.05 7.58 -16.52
CA VAL A 45 -15.99 7.99 -17.44
C VAL A 45 -15.43 6.76 -18.15
N GLU A 46 -15.11 6.89 -19.43
CA GLU A 46 -14.47 5.81 -20.21
C GLU A 46 -12.94 5.84 -20.08
N ASP A 47 -12.36 7.03 -19.95
CA ASP A 47 -10.93 7.23 -19.83
C ASP A 47 -10.51 7.32 -18.35
N LEU A 48 -9.65 6.40 -17.93
CA LEU A 48 -9.09 6.30 -16.57
C LEU A 48 -7.59 6.61 -16.54
N SER A 49 -7.01 7.17 -17.61
CA SER A 49 -5.57 7.44 -17.70
C SER A 49 -5.04 8.27 -16.53
N ASP A 50 -5.83 9.21 -16.01
CA ASP A 50 -5.45 10.00 -14.82
C ASP A 50 -5.27 9.12 -13.57
N LEU A 51 -6.17 8.16 -13.34
CA LEU A 51 -6.06 7.20 -12.23
C LEU A 51 -4.90 6.23 -12.43
N VAL A 52 -4.60 5.82 -13.67
CA VAL A 52 -3.43 4.99 -13.99
C VAL A 52 -2.14 5.73 -13.63
N GLY A 53 -2.00 7.00 -14.04
CA GLY A 53 -0.84 7.83 -13.69
C GLY A 53 -0.69 8.04 -12.18
N VAL A 54 -1.80 8.24 -11.46
CA VAL A 54 -1.78 8.25 -9.99
C VAL A 54 -1.30 6.92 -9.41
N GLY A 55 -1.73 5.79 -10.00
CA GLY A 55 -1.30 4.45 -9.62
C GLY A 55 0.22 4.24 -9.76
N GLU A 56 0.83 4.77 -10.82
CA GLU A 56 2.29 4.74 -11.01
C GLU A 56 3.03 5.52 -9.92
N GLU A 57 2.58 6.73 -9.61
CA GLU A 57 3.17 7.56 -8.53
C GLU A 57 3.07 6.85 -7.16
N LEU A 58 1.91 6.28 -6.84
CA LEU A 58 1.69 5.52 -5.60
C LEU A 58 2.48 4.20 -5.58
N GLY A 59 2.65 3.57 -6.74
CA GLY A 59 3.44 2.35 -6.92
C GLY A 59 4.93 2.53 -6.63
N ALA A 60 5.45 3.75 -6.76
CA ALA A 60 6.80 4.08 -6.28
C ALA A 60 6.81 4.46 -4.79
N LEU A 61 5.86 5.29 -4.36
CA LEU A 61 5.84 5.87 -3.01
C LEU A 61 5.59 4.83 -1.90
N LEU A 62 4.58 3.96 -2.07
CA LEU A 62 4.11 3.08 -1.00
C LEU A 62 5.05 1.92 -0.72
N PRO A 63 5.59 1.20 -1.73
CA PRO A 63 6.60 0.17 -1.47
C PRO A 63 7.86 0.72 -0.82
N GLY A 64 8.31 1.91 -1.21
CA GLY A 64 9.45 2.58 -0.58
C GLY A 64 9.23 2.78 0.93
N ARG A 65 8.07 3.32 1.32
CA ARG A 65 7.68 3.47 2.74
C ARG A 65 7.56 2.14 3.47
N ALA A 66 7.04 1.11 2.81
CA ALA A 66 6.90 -0.22 3.42
C ALA A 66 8.25 -0.87 3.70
N VAL A 67 9.20 -0.79 2.76
CA VAL A 67 10.58 -1.29 2.91
C VAL A 67 11.32 -0.51 4.00
N GLU A 68 11.18 0.81 4.02
CA GLU A 68 11.75 1.66 5.09
C GLU A 68 11.24 1.23 6.48
N ALA A 69 9.94 1.01 6.62
CA ALA A 69 9.35 0.58 7.88
C ALA A 69 9.72 -0.87 8.28
N LEU A 70 10.02 -1.75 7.32
CA LEU A 70 10.59 -3.08 7.60
C LEU A 70 12.06 -2.98 8.10
N GLY A 71 12.77 -1.90 7.76
CA GLY A 71 14.17 -1.72 8.12
C GLY A 71 15.10 -2.74 7.47
N ILE A 72 14.77 -3.17 6.24
CA ILE A 72 15.56 -4.12 5.45
C ILE A 72 15.83 -3.55 4.05
N ALA A 73 16.78 -4.15 3.32
CA ALA A 73 16.96 -3.86 1.91
C ALA A 73 15.78 -4.41 1.07
N GLY A 74 15.46 -3.75 -0.03
CA GLY A 74 14.30 -4.12 -0.86
C GLY A 74 14.40 -5.51 -1.49
N ASP A 75 15.62 -5.98 -1.79
CA ASP A 75 15.91 -7.32 -2.30
C ASP A 75 15.75 -8.43 -1.25
N ALA A 76 15.69 -8.08 0.04
CA ALA A 76 15.38 -9.00 1.13
C ALA A 76 13.87 -9.20 1.35
N VAL A 77 13.00 -8.53 0.58
CA VAL A 77 11.55 -8.72 0.66
C VAL A 77 11.16 -10.04 0.00
N HIS A 78 10.60 -10.97 0.77
CA HIS A 78 10.23 -12.29 0.27
C HIS A 78 8.90 -12.32 -0.49
N SER A 79 7.99 -11.39 -0.22
CA SER A 79 6.67 -11.36 -0.82
C SER A 79 6.10 -9.94 -0.78
N PHE A 80 5.32 -9.59 -1.79
CA PHE A 80 4.62 -8.31 -1.87
C PHE A 80 3.23 -8.49 -2.48
N GLY A 81 2.37 -7.51 -2.25
CA GLY A 81 1.04 -7.46 -2.81
C GLY A 81 0.59 -6.01 -2.95
N LYS A 82 -0.48 -5.81 -3.73
CA LYS A 82 -1.14 -4.51 -3.87
C LYS A 82 -2.65 -4.72 -3.79
N ALA A 83 -3.33 -3.72 -3.24
CA ALA A 83 -4.78 -3.66 -3.17
C ALA A 83 -5.24 -2.22 -3.36
N ALA A 84 -6.49 -2.06 -3.81
CA ALA A 84 -7.19 -0.79 -3.85
C ALA A 84 -8.59 -1.00 -3.30
N ALA A 85 -9.09 -0.01 -2.58
CA ALA A 85 -10.48 0.05 -2.14
C ALA A 85 -11.07 1.38 -2.62
N VAL A 86 -12.19 1.30 -3.33
CA VAL A 86 -12.88 2.47 -3.90
C VAL A 86 -14.03 2.84 -3.00
N GLY A 87 -14.27 4.15 -2.84
CA GLY A 87 -15.47 4.63 -2.13
C GLY A 87 -16.74 4.26 -2.89
N ALA A 88 -17.89 4.23 -2.19
CA ALA A 88 -19.15 3.72 -2.76
C ALA A 88 -19.68 4.50 -3.98
N GLU A 89 -19.25 5.76 -4.14
CA GLU A 89 -19.64 6.62 -5.27
C GLU A 89 -18.69 6.48 -6.48
N GLY A 90 -17.66 5.63 -6.40
CA GLY A 90 -16.65 5.48 -7.45
C GLY A 90 -16.81 4.22 -8.28
#